data_AF-E9F5K0-F1
#
_entry.id   AF-E9F5K0-F1
#
_cell.length_a   1.000
_cell.length_b   1.000
_cell.length_c   1.000
_cell.angle_alpha   90.00
_cell.angle_beta   90.00
_cell.angle_gamma   90.00
#
_symmetry.space_group_name_H-M   'P 1'
#
loop_
_entity.id
_entity.type
_entity.pdbx_description
1 polymer ?
#
loop_
_entity_poly.entity_id
_entity_poly.type
_entity_poly.pdbx_seq_one_letter_code
_entity_poly.pdbx_strand_id
1 'polypeptide(L)'
;MKATSILAALLAASSASAMPAHTIQPDQVLETSAEFAAQFNPAPVPRWTVHEARRACAQDDSLCTWRFLMDTHVAAKTDVTFVVRGPGASRNSGEAQNVGDFTFTSGYDAAGFTTFAAVDNGRGLIAFPAYSDADVADGRVAGDRDYDVYYVRS
;
A
#
# COMPACT_ATOMS: atom_id res chain seq x y z
N MET A 1 -64.27 -32.59 9.42
CA MET A 1 -63.86 -31.19 9.20
C MET A 1 -64.20 -30.34 10.42
N LYS A 2 -63.19 -29.87 11.14
CA LYS A 2 -63.06 -28.50 11.67
C LYS A 2 -61.76 -28.44 12.48
N ALA A 3 -60.75 -27.84 11.85
CA ALA A 3 -59.46 -27.54 12.44
C ALA A 3 -59.57 -26.21 13.19
N THR A 4 -59.07 -26.15 14.42
CA THR A 4 -58.96 -24.90 15.18
C THR A 4 -57.48 -24.65 15.41
N SER A 5 -56.98 -23.64 14.71
CA SER A 5 -55.60 -23.16 14.78
C SER A 5 -55.41 -22.31 16.03
N ILE A 6 -54.31 -22.50 16.75
CA ILE A 6 -53.80 -21.51 17.71
C ILE A 6 -52.40 -21.12 17.25
N LEU A 7 -52.32 -19.87 16.79
CA LEU A 7 -51.12 -19.17 16.32
C LEU A 7 -50.30 -18.75 17.56
N ALA A 8 -49.08 -19.27 17.73
CA ALA A 8 -48.12 -18.73 18.69
C ALA A 8 -47.10 -17.87 17.93
N ALA A 9 -47.17 -16.56 18.12
CA ALA A 9 -46.22 -15.62 17.51
C ALA A 9 -44.91 -15.60 18.32
N LEU A 10 -43.79 -15.98 17.68
CA LEU A 10 -42.45 -15.76 18.21
C LEU A 10 -42.00 -14.32 17.90
N LEU A 11 -41.82 -13.50 18.94
CA LEU A 11 -41.09 -12.23 18.87
C LEU A 11 -39.60 -12.52 19.08
N ALA A 12 -38.83 -12.64 18.00
CA ALA A 12 -37.37 -12.64 18.08
C ALA A 12 -36.88 -11.19 18.22
N ALA A 13 -36.61 -10.76 19.46
CA ALA A 13 -35.92 -9.50 19.72
C ALA A 13 -34.45 -9.63 19.28
N SER A 14 -34.13 -9.10 18.10
CA SER A 14 -32.75 -8.99 17.64
C SER A 14 -32.08 -7.86 18.42
N SER A 15 -31.24 -8.21 19.40
CA SER A 15 -30.38 -7.23 20.07
C SER A 15 -29.17 -6.99 19.17
N ALA A 16 -29.14 -5.83 18.51
CA ALA A 16 -27.91 -5.31 17.92
C ALA A 16 -27.00 -4.89 19.07
N SER A 17 -26.01 -5.71 19.42
CA SER A 17 -24.91 -5.28 20.29
C SER A 17 -24.03 -4.32 19.50
N ALA A 18 -24.21 -3.02 19.71
CA ALA A 18 -23.21 -2.04 19.30
C ALA A 18 -21.90 -2.39 20.02
N MET A 19 -20.85 -2.72 19.27
CA MET A 19 -19.51 -2.86 19.86
C MET A 19 -19.13 -1.53 20.50
N PRO A 20 -18.61 -1.52 21.75
CA PRO A 20 -18.12 -0.29 22.35
C PRO A 20 -17.01 0.28 21.47
N ALA A 21 -17.07 1.57 21.17
CA ALA A 21 -15.97 2.26 20.50
C ALA A 21 -14.70 2.08 21.34
N HIS A 22 -13.62 1.59 20.72
CA HIS A 22 -12.33 1.49 21.40
C HIS A 22 -11.90 2.90 21.83
N THR A 23 -11.93 3.14 23.14
CA THR A 23 -11.50 4.42 23.71
C THR A 23 -10.01 4.31 23.98
N ILE A 24 -9.21 5.06 23.21
CA ILE A 24 -7.76 5.19 23.42
C ILE A 24 -7.54 5.65 24.85
N GLN A 25 -6.89 4.82 25.66
CA GLN A 25 -6.50 5.21 27.00
C GLN A 25 -5.28 6.13 26.97
N PRO A 26 -5.09 7.03 27.96
CA PRO A 26 -3.95 7.94 27.99
C PRO A 26 -2.59 7.24 27.93
N ASP A 27 -2.47 6.02 28.45
CA ASP A 27 -1.25 5.19 28.41
C ASP A 27 -0.99 4.54 27.05
N GLN A 28 -1.93 4.64 26.11
CA GLN A 28 -1.79 4.18 24.72
C GLN A 28 -1.38 5.32 23.77
N VAL A 29 -1.29 6.55 24.27
CA VAL A 29 -0.80 7.68 23.47
C VAL A 29 0.71 7.56 23.38
N LEU A 30 1.22 7.44 22.15
CA LEU A 30 2.65 7.39 21.87
C LEU A 30 3.19 8.82 21.98
N GLU A 31 4.02 9.07 22.98
CA GLU A 31 4.51 10.41 23.30
C GLU A 31 5.83 10.73 22.57
N THR A 32 6.54 9.69 22.09
CA THR A 32 7.83 9.83 21.43
C THR A 32 7.86 9.18 20.05
N SER A 33 8.68 9.76 19.16
CA SER A 33 8.93 9.16 17.83
C SER A 33 9.58 7.78 17.91
N ALA A 34 10.32 7.48 18.99
CA ALA A 34 10.92 6.18 19.21
C ALA A 34 9.87 5.12 19.57
N GLU A 35 8.89 5.44 20.42
CA GLU A 35 7.76 4.56 20.74
C GLU A 35 6.87 4.33 19.53
N PHE A 36 6.67 5.36 18.71
CA PHE A 36 5.98 5.22 17.43
C PHE A 36 6.74 4.33 16.46
N ALA A 37 8.05 4.53 16.31
CA ALA A 37 8.88 3.68 15.47
C ALA A 37 8.87 2.21 15.95
N ALA A 38 8.85 1.97 17.27
CA ALA A 38 8.79 0.64 17.86
C ALA A 38 7.45 -0.10 17.59
N GLN A 39 6.40 0.60 17.16
CA GLN A 39 5.17 -0.04 16.68
C GLN A 39 5.39 -0.81 15.37
N PHE A 40 6.36 -0.39 14.58
CA PHE A 40 6.72 -1.06 13.34
C PHE A 40 7.75 -2.14 13.64
N ASN A 41 7.48 -3.37 13.18
CA ASN A 41 8.39 -4.50 13.32
C ASN A 41 8.96 -4.85 11.93
N PRO A 42 9.95 -4.07 11.42
CA PRO A 42 10.56 -4.37 10.14
C PRO A 42 11.29 -5.72 10.20
N ALA A 43 11.34 -6.41 9.07
CA ALA A 43 12.13 -7.61 8.90
C ALA A 43 13.62 -7.28 9.13
N PRO A 44 14.41 -8.20 9.73
CA PRO A 44 15.83 -8.00 10.02
C PRO A 44 16.69 -8.15 8.76
N VAL A 45 16.41 -7.36 7.73
CA VAL A 45 17.09 -7.30 6.44
C VAL A 45 17.52 -5.85 6.16
N PRO A 46 18.46 -5.61 5.23
CA PRO A 46 18.74 -4.25 4.79
C PRO A 46 17.46 -3.56 4.29
N ARG A 47 17.30 -2.29 4.64
CA ARG A 47 16.28 -1.42 4.02
C ARG A 47 16.50 -1.43 2.52
N TRP A 48 15.42 -1.41 1.75
CA TRP A 48 15.53 -1.33 0.30
C TRP A 48 15.64 0.11 -0.14
N THR A 49 16.52 0.39 -1.09
CA THR A 49 16.69 1.71 -1.67
C THR A 49 16.03 1.75 -3.04
N VAL A 50 15.22 2.78 -3.29
CA VAL A 50 14.74 3.08 -4.63
C VAL A 50 15.53 4.27 -5.16
N HIS A 51 16.17 4.06 -6.31
CA HIS A 51 16.95 5.08 -6.99
C HIS A 51 16.21 5.65 -8.20
N GLU A 52 16.45 6.93 -8.46
CA GLU A 52 16.08 7.62 -9.71
C GLU A 52 14.61 7.49 -10.11
N ALA A 53 13.70 7.46 -9.13
CA ALA A 53 12.28 7.32 -9.40
C ALA A 53 11.72 8.51 -10.17
N ARG A 54 10.98 8.21 -11.24
CA ARG A 54 10.37 9.22 -12.11
C ARG A 54 9.08 8.71 -12.74
N ARG A 55 8.14 9.62 -13.01
CA ARG A 55 6.89 9.35 -13.73
C ARG A 55 6.84 10.17 -15.02
N ALA A 56 6.55 9.51 -16.12
CA ALA A 56 6.25 10.16 -17.40
C ALA A 56 4.85 9.75 -17.86
N CYS A 57 4.00 10.72 -18.18
CA CYS A 57 2.64 10.48 -18.64
C CYS A 57 2.44 10.91 -20.09
N ALA A 58 1.57 10.22 -20.80
CA ALA A 58 1.07 10.66 -22.09
C ALA A 58 0.33 12.00 -21.95
N GLN A 59 0.31 12.81 -23.01
CA GLN A 59 -0.30 14.14 -22.98
C GLN A 59 -1.81 14.10 -22.68
N ASP A 60 -2.48 13.02 -23.08
CA ASP A 60 -3.90 12.78 -22.81
C ASP A 60 -4.17 12.11 -21.46
N ASP A 61 -3.11 11.89 -20.66
CA ASP A 61 -3.15 11.22 -19.36
C ASP A 61 -3.83 9.83 -19.41
N SER A 62 -3.73 9.15 -20.56
CA SER A 62 -4.26 7.79 -20.75
C SER A 62 -3.29 6.70 -20.27
N LEU A 63 -2.02 7.06 -20.09
CA LEU A 63 -0.93 6.17 -19.72
C LEU A 63 0.15 6.93 -18.97
N CYS A 64 0.62 6.36 -17.87
CA CYS A 64 1.82 6.81 -17.18
C CYS A 64 2.79 5.65 -17.01
N THR A 65 4.07 5.92 -17.24
CA THR A 65 5.17 4.98 -17.02
C THR A 65 6.04 5.49 -15.89
N TRP A 66 6.23 4.63 -14.90
CA TRP A 66 7.18 4.80 -13.82
C TRP A 66 8.46 4.05 -14.14
N ARG A 67 9.61 4.68 -13.84
CA ARG A 67 10.92 4.04 -13.91
C ARG A 67 11.72 4.32 -12.64
N PHE A 68 12.37 3.28 -12.12
CA PHE A 68 13.26 3.37 -10.97
C PHE A 68 14.14 2.12 -10.87
N LEU A 69 15.21 2.19 -10.08
CA LEU A 69 16.03 1.02 -9.73
C LEU A 69 15.72 0.59 -8.31
N MET A 70 15.34 -0.67 -8.11
CA MET A 70 15.15 -1.27 -6.79
C MET A 70 16.44 -1.94 -6.34
N ASP A 71 17.02 -1.47 -5.24
CA ASP A 71 18.21 -2.04 -4.61
C ASP A 71 17.85 -2.70 -3.26
N THR A 72 18.05 -4.01 -3.19
CA THR A 72 17.84 -4.77 -1.95
C THR A 72 19.12 -4.94 -1.13
N HIS A 73 20.25 -4.45 -1.64
CA HIS A 73 21.61 -4.57 -1.08
C HIS A 73 22.12 -6.01 -0.91
N VAL A 74 21.41 -7.00 -1.45
CA VAL A 74 21.83 -8.41 -1.41
C VAL A 74 21.95 -9.05 -2.79
N ALA A 75 21.52 -8.34 -3.83
CA ALA A 75 21.55 -8.75 -5.22
C ALA A 75 21.79 -7.52 -6.11
N ALA A 76 21.96 -7.73 -7.42
CA ALA A 76 22.01 -6.63 -8.38
C ALA A 76 20.70 -5.84 -8.37
N LYS A 77 20.80 -4.53 -8.63
CA LYS A 77 19.63 -3.65 -8.72
C LYS A 77 18.68 -4.12 -9.83
N THR A 78 17.38 -4.12 -9.54
CA THR A 78 16.34 -4.41 -10.53
C THR A 78 15.89 -3.13 -11.19
N ASP A 79 16.02 -3.03 -12.52
CA ASP A 79 15.41 -1.94 -13.29
C ASP A 79 13.92 -2.19 -13.44
N VAL A 80 13.11 -1.29 -12.89
CA VAL A 80 11.67 -1.41 -12.82
C VAL A 80 11.03 -0.44 -13.80
N THR A 81 10.24 -0.99 -14.73
CA THR A 81 9.28 -0.26 -15.54
C THR A 81 7.87 -0.68 -15.16
N PHE A 82 7.10 0.24 -14.59
CA PHE A 82 5.72 -0.01 -14.16
C PHE A 82 4.76 0.93 -14.90
N VAL A 83 3.69 0.38 -15.47
CA VAL A 83 2.76 1.13 -16.33
C VAL A 83 1.38 1.22 -15.70
N VAL A 84 0.85 2.43 -15.59
CA VAL A 84 -0.55 2.70 -15.23
C VAL A 84 -1.30 3.10 -16.50
N ARG A 85 -2.49 2.55 -16.71
CA ARG A 85 -3.32 2.82 -17.90
C ARG A 85 -4.72 3.25 -17.50
N GLY A 86 -5.37 3.98 -18.39
CA GLY A 86 -6.76 4.42 -18.25
C GLY A 86 -6.88 5.94 -18.16
N PRO A 87 -8.09 6.49 -18.27
CA PRO A 87 -8.30 7.94 -18.14
C PRO A 87 -7.84 8.44 -16.78
N GLY A 88 -7.00 9.47 -16.75
CA GLY A 88 -6.45 9.99 -15.51
C GLY A 88 -5.33 9.14 -14.93
N ALA A 89 -4.54 8.44 -15.76
CA ALA A 89 -3.52 7.48 -15.35
C ALA A 89 -2.54 8.04 -14.31
N SER A 90 -2.25 9.35 -14.34
CA SER A 90 -1.40 10.03 -13.36
C SER A 90 -1.92 9.93 -11.92
N ARG A 91 -3.23 9.69 -11.74
CA ARG A 91 -3.93 9.68 -10.45
C ARG A 91 -4.70 8.37 -10.21
N ASN A 92 -4.36 7.32 -10.94
CA ASN A 92 -4.98 6.01 -10.82
C ASN A 92 -4.07 5.01 -10.11
N SER A 93 -4.70 4.02 -9.48
CA SER A 93 -4.01 2.82 -9.01
C SER A 93 -3.53 1.98 -10.20
N GLY A 94 -2.36 1.39 -10.06
CA GLY A 94 -1.79 0.48 -11.06
C GLY A 94 -2.02 -0.97 -10.67
N GLU A 95 -2.42 -1.77 -11.65
CA GLU A 95 -2.59 -3.21 -11.53
C GLU A 95 -1.26 -3.92 -11.27
N ALA A 96 -1.36 -5.16 -10.76
CA ALA A 96 -0.21 -6.00 -10.44
C ALA A 96 0.67 -6.26 -11.68
N GLN A 97 1.98 -6.00 -11.54
CA GLN A 97 2.99 -6.20 -12.59
C GLN A 97 4.21 -6.90 -12.01
N ASN A 98 4.67 -7.95 -12.69
CA ASN A 98 5.86 -8.69 -12.28
C ASN A 98 7.10 -8.14 -12.98
N VAL A 99 8.15 -7.86 -12.20
CA VAL A 99 9.45 -7.39 -12.67
C VAL A 99 10.56 -8.12 -11.91
N GLY A 100 11.22 -9.06 -12.58
CA GLY A 100 12.14 -9.98 -11.91
C GLY A 100 11.41 -10.77 -10.83
N ASP A 101 11.97 -10.80 -9.62
CA ASP A 101 11.40 -11.49 -8.46
C ASP A 101 10.28 -10.70 -7.75
N PHE A 102 10.06 -9.45 -8.19
CA PHE A 102 9.08 -8.57 -7.56
C PHE A 102 7.72 -8.62 -8.26
N THR A 103 6.66 -8.51 -7.47
CA THR A 103 5.35 -8.02 -7.92
C THR A 103 5.15 -6.61 -7.39
N PHE A 104 4.83 -5.68 -8.27
CA PHE A 104 4.47 -4.30 -7.93
C PHE A 104 2.98 -4.07 -8.15
N THR A 105 2.33 -3.39 -7.20
CA THR A 105 1.07 -2.66 -7.41
C THR A 105 1.27 -1.21 -7.00
N SER A 106 0.36 -0.31 -7.37
CA SER A 106 0.37 1.06 -6.84
C SER A 106 -1.02 1.56 -6.49
N GLY A 107 -1.07 2.43 -5.49
CA GLY A 107 -2.23 3.24 -5.15
C GLY A 107 -1.90 4.73 -5.27
N TYR A 108 -2.92 5.53 -5.58
CA TYR A 108 -2.84 6.99 -5.57
C TYR A 108 -3.84 7.56 -4.57
N ASP A 109 -3.45 8.62 -3.84
CA ASP A 109 -4.33 9.31 -2.91
C ASP A 109 -4.69 10.74 -3.33
N ALA A 110 -5.74 11.30 -2.72
CA ALA A 110 -6.19 12.66 -3.03
C ALA A 110 -5.19 13.76 -2.62
N ALA A 111 -4.15 13.42 -1.84
CA ALA A 111 -3.10 14.34 -1.43
C ALA A 111 -1.94 14.43 -2.43
N GLY A 112 -1.97 13.63 -3.51
CA GLY A 112 -0.96 13.68 -4.56
C GLY A 112 0.19 12.71 -4.35
N PHE A 113 -0.02 11.62 -3.60
CA PHE A 113 0.98 10.58 -3.42
C PHE A 113 0.65 9.33 -4.23
N THR A 114 1.68 8.78 -4.86
CA THR A 114 1.67 7.40 -5.37
C THR A 114 2.49 6.53 -4.42
N THR A 115 1.88 5.48 -3.91
CA THR A 115 2.53 4.46 -3.07
C THR A 115 2.54 3.13 -3.80
N PHE A 116 3.71 2.51 -3.88
CA PHE A 116 3.89 1.17 -4.42
C PHE A 116 3.80 0.14 -3.30
N ALA A 117 3.26 -1.03 -3.60
CA ALA A 117 3.55 -2.24 -2.84
C ALA A 117 4.57 -3.04 -3.66
N ALA A 118 5.82 -3.09 -3.18
CA ALA A 118 6.90 -3.82 -3.82
C ALA A 118 7.08 -5.15 -3.09
N VAL A 119 6.60 -6.25 -3.66
CA VAL A 119 6.59 -7.57 -3.02
C VAL A 119 7.65 -8.46 -3.65
N ASP A 120 8.65 -8.88 -2.87
CA ASP A 120 9.53 -10.00 -3.23
C ASP A 120 8.85 -11.29 -2.80
N ASN A 121 8.22 -11.99 -3.74
CA ASN A 121 7.46 -13.21 -3.45
C ASN A 121 8.38 -14.38 -3.08
N GLY A 122 9.63 -14.40 -3.58
CA GLY A 122 10.58 -15.47 -3.30
C GLY A 122 11.04 -15.45 -1.84
N ARG A 123 11.23 -14.24 -1.29
CA ARG A 123 11.68 -14.03 0.10
C ARG A 123 10.54 -13.72 1.07
N GLY A 124 9.33 -13.51 0.57
CA GLY A 124 8.16 -13.16 1.39
C GLY A 124 8.31 -11.79 2.04
N LEU A 125 8.96 -10.84 1.36
CA LEU A 125 9.26 -9.50 1.85
C LEU A 125 8.47 -8.44 1.08
N ILE A 126 8.18 -7.32 1.73
CA ILE A 126 7.47 -6.18 1.13
C ILE A 126 8.05 -4.85 1.62
N ALA A 127 8.16 -3.89 0.72
CA ALA A 127 8.40 -2.49 1.04
C ALA A 127 7.32 -1.60 0.40
N PHE A 128 7.18 -0.38 0.93
CA PHE A 128 6.17 0.59 0.47
C PHE A 128 6.79 1.90 -0.06
N PRO A 129 7.48 1.90 -1.21
CA PRO A 129 8.00 3.12 -1.80
C PRO A 129 6.89 4.13 -2.09
N ALA A 130 7.06 5.39 -1.69
CA ALA A 130 6.08 6.44 -1.92
C ALA A 130 6.73 7.73 -2.45
N TYR A 131 6.02 8.37 -3.37
CA TYR A 131 6.45 9.59 -4.05
C TYR A 131 5.28 10.55 -4.20
N SER A 132 5.52 11.82 -3.93
CA SER A 132 4.56 12.88 -4.25
C SER A 132 4.66 13.24 -5.74
N ASP A 133 3.59 13.80 -6.28
CA ASP A 133 3.62 14.39 -7.63
C ASP A 133 4.72 15.46 -7.78
N ALA A 134 4.99 16.22 -6.72
CA ALA A 134 6.05 17.23 -6.70
C ALA A 134 7.45 16.62 -6.90
N ASP A 135 7.66 15.37 -6.46
CA ASP A 135 8.93 14.66 -6.59
C ASP A 135 9.19 14.15 -8.02
N VAL A 136 8.13 13.77 -8.75
CA VAL A 136 8.27 12.87 -9.91
C VAL A 136 7.49 13.27 -11.16
N ALA A 137 6.52 14.18 -11.06
CA ALA A 137 5.75 14.64 -12.22
C ALA A 137 6.65 15.43 -13.19
N ASP A 138 6.21 15.51 -14.46
CA ASP A 138 6.89 16.23 -15.53
C ASP A 138 8.33 15.77 -15.81
N GLY A 139 8.62 14.49 -15.55
CA GLY A 139 9.94 13.92 -15.77
C GLY A 139 10.98 14.28 -14.72
N ARG A 140 10.56 14.83 -13.57
CA ARG A 140 11.42 14.98 -12.40
C ARG A 140 11.92 13.62 -11.93
N VAL A 141 13.16 13.61 -11.44
CA VAL A 141 13.81 12.43 -10.87
C VAL A 141 13.94 12.67 -9.38
N ALA A 142 13.24 11.86 -8.59
CA ALA A 142 13.36 11.91 -7.15
C ALA A 142 14.76 11.46 -6.71
N GLY A 143 15.27 12.06 -5.64
CA GLY A 143 16.47 11.55 -4.98
C GLY A 143 16.23 10.18 -4.36
N ASP A 144 17.33 9.47 -4.11
CA ASP A 144 17.30 8.12 -3.53
C ASP A 144 16.60 8.10 -2.17
N ARG A 145 15.77 7.07 -1.96
CA ARG A 145 15.00 6.89 -0.71
C ARG A 145 15.12 5.46 -0.23
N ASP A 146 15.32 5.32 1.07
CA ASP A 146 15.35 4.04 1.74
C ASP A 146 14.00 3.75 2.41
N TYR A 147 13.58 2.49 2.35
CA TYR A 147 12.31 2.04 2.87
C TYR A 147 12.50 0.84 3.79
N ASP A 148 11.79 0.85 4.91
CA ASP A 148 11.69 -0.32 5.78
C ASP A 148 11.00 -1.46 5.03
N VAL A 149 11.44 -2.68 5.37
CA VAL A 149 11.01 -3.92 4.73
C VAL A 149 10.29 -4.76 5.77
N TYR A 150 9.20 -5.40 5.39
CA TYR A 150 8.35 -6.19 6.27
C TYR A 150 8.13 -7.58 5.70
N TYR A 151 7.67 -8.52 6.53
CA TYR A 151 7.20 -9.82 6.05
C TYR A 151 5.79 -9.69 5.46
N VAL A 152 5.55 -10.32 4.32
CA VAL A 152 4.21 -10.37 3.68
C VAL A 152 3.24 -11.25 4.48
N ARG A 153 3.78 -12.22 5.23
CA ARG A 153 3.01 -13.08 6.14
C ARG A 153 3.79 -13.19 7.45
N SER A 154 3.16 -12.77 8.54
CA SER A 154 3.61 -12.99 9.92
C SER A 154 3.09 -14.31 10.46
#